data_AF-A0A7S2J9Y6-F1
#
_entry.id   AF-A0A7S2J9Y6-F1
#
_cell.length_a   1.000
_cell.length_b   1.000
_cell.length_c   1.000
_cell.angle_alpha   90.00
_cell.angle_beta   90.00
_cell.angle_gamma   90.00
#
_symmetry.space_group_name_H-M   'P 1'
#
loop_
_entity.id
_entity.type
_entity.pdbx_description
1 polymer ?
#
loop_
_entity_poly.entity_id
_entity_poly.type
_entity_poly.pdbx_seq_one_letter_code
_entity_poly.pdbx_strand_id
1 'polypeptide(L)'
;HAGSPAASPRNRSSSSAGLLTPLRGSNPMGRHAAPPSTPMTSQLESVSWLSEAVPRSSSTSDLARYFNACSRSPQNDIEARLSRLCDRVRSVSSIANEQLELGQGLYYKMLLSFLKAEEQRLRQTDFSTLLANDAFHTSLLACCLESVFASYSTPGMLFPAILNYLELQPFDFGKVIESFVRHEPNLPTHLKVRATVRYM
;
A
#
# COMPACT_ATOMS: atom_id res chain seq x y z
N HIS A 1 30.77 58.02 -60.78
CA HIS A 1 30.04 59.28 -60.99
C HIS A 1 28.62 58.89 -61.40
N ALA A 2 27.59 59.16 -60.57
CA ALA A 2 26.21 58.63 -60.69
C ALA A 2 26.05 57.09 -60.64
N GLY A 3 24.93 56.52 -60.17
CA GLY A 3 23.86 57.11 -59.35
C GLY A 3 22.59 56.23 -59.17
N SER A 4 21.94 56.34 -57.99
CA SER A 4 20.56 55.90 -57.65
C SER A 4 20.25 54.38 -57.64
N PRO A 5 19.11 53.92 -57.04
CA PRO A 5 18.19 54.53 -56.05
C PRO A 5 18.50 53.95 -54.62
N ALA A 6 17.66 53.79 -53.58
CA ALA A 6 16.25 54.08 -53.23
C ALA A 6 16.18 54.31 -51.68
N ALA A 7 15.42 55.26 -51.10
CA ALA A 7 13.96 55.39 -50.87
C ALA A 7 13.42 54.78 -49.53
N SER A 8 13.22 55.67 -48.55
CA SER A 8 12.42 55.52 -47.29
C SER A 8 10.89 55.59 -47.59
N PRO A 9 9.90 55.59 -46.64
CA PRO A 9 9.98 55.77 -45.17
C PRO A 9 8.93 55.06 -44.24
N ARG A 10 9.07 55.30 -42.91
CA ARG A 10 8.02 55.44 -41.85
C ARG A 10 6.94 54.34 -41.60
N ASN A 11 7.12 53.68 -40.44
CA ASN A 11 6.18 53.67 -39.29
C ASN A 11 4.73 53.10 -39.43
N ARG A 12 4.47 51.91 -38.85
CA ARG A 12 3.45 51.77 -37.77
C ARG A 12 3.53 50.46 -36.96
N SER A 13 3.03 50.58 -35.73
CA SER A 13 2.82 49.60 -34.66
C SER A 13 2.09 48.28 -34.98
N SER A 14 2.48 47.20 -34.28
CA SER A 14 1.56 46.15 -33.81
C SER A 14 2.07 45.51 -32.50
N SER A 15 1.15 44.98 -31.69
CA SER A 15 1.38 44.57 -30.29
C SER A 15 1.58 43.06 -30.13
N SER A 16 2.29 42.63 -29.08
CA SER A 16 1.82 41.51 -28.23
C SER A 16 2.51 41.40 -26.85
N ALA A 17 1.65 41.22 -25.84
CA ALA A 17 1.82 40.54 -24.55
C ALA A 17 3.23 40.20 -24.01
N GLY A 18 3.57 40.76 -22.85
CA GLY A 18 4.71 40.30 -22.05
C GLY A 18 4.41 39.04 -21.23
N LEU A 19 5.42 38.19 -21.04
CA LEU A 19 5.37 37.09 -20.07
C LEU A 19 5.39 37.65 -18.64
N LEU A 20 4.25 37.56 -17.95
CA LEU A 20 4.17 37.78 -16.51
C LEU A 20 3.90 36.44 -15.81
N THR A 21 4.91 35.93 -15.10
CA THR A 21 4.72 34.84 -14.14
C THR A 21 3.79 35.30 -13.02
N PRO A 22 2.80 34.50 -12.59
CA PRO A 22 1.92 34.87 -11.49
C PRO A 22 2.71 35.00 -10.17
N LEU A 23 2.92 36.23 -9.70
CA LEU A 23 3.45 36.47 -8.36
C LEU A 23 2.44 35.94 -7.34
N ARG A 24 2.90 35.00 -6.50
CA ARG A 24 2.06 34.29 -5.53
C ARG A 24 1.63 35.24 -4.41
N GLY A 25 0.44 35.82 -4.55
CA GLY A 25 -0.16 36.67 -3.53
C GLY A 25 -0.29 35.95 -2.18
N SER A 26 0.31 36.51 -1.14
CA SER A 26 0.24 35.98 0.22
C SER A 26 -1.17 36.17 0.79
N ASN A 27 -1.97 35.11 0.81
CA ASN A 27 -3.29 35.15 1.45
C ASN A 27 -3.17 34.78 2.95
N PRO A 28 -3.31 35.74 3.88
CA PRO A 28 -3.32 35.43 5.30
C PRO A 28 -4.62 34.69 5.68
N MET A 29 -4.52 33.84 6.70
CA MET A 29 -5.65 33.26 7.43
C MET A 29 -6.54 32.29 6.62
N GLY A 30 -6.11 31.03 6.56
CA GLY A 30 -6.91 29.88 6.15
C GLY A 30 -6.17 28.59 6.50
N ARG A 31 -6.80 27.67 7.25
CA ARG A 31 -6.16 26.39 7.62
C ARG A 31 -5.77 25.65 6.34
N HIS A 32 -4.48 25.36 6.18
CA HIS A 32 -3.97 24.67 4.99
C HIS A 32 -4.45 23.22 4.93
N ALA A 33 -5.56 23.00 4.23
CA ALA A 33 -5.75 21.73 3.55
C ALA A 33 -4.60 21.59 2.53
N ALA A 34 -3.85 20.49 2.61
CA ALA A 34 -2.86 20.18 1.59
C ALA A 34 -3.57 20.02 0.23
N PRO A 35 -2.94 20.42 -0.89
CA PRO A 35 -3.51 20.15 -2.21
C PRO A 35 -3.69 18.63 -2.38
N PRO A 36 -4.79 18.16 -3.01
CA PRO A 36 -5.00 16.74 -3.22
C PRO A 36 -3.83 16.16 -4.03
N SER A 37 -3.19 15.12 -3.50
CA SER A 37 -2.05 14.48 -4.16
C SER A 37 -2.47 13.85 -5.48
N THR A 38 -1.64 13.99 -6.51
CA THR A 38 -1.92 13.37 -7.81
C THR A 38 -1.77 11.85 -7.72
N PRO A 39 -2.46 11.04 -8.56
CA PRO A 39 -2.38 9.59 -8.48
C PRO A 39 -0.94 9.06 -8.47
N MET A 40 -0.09 9.58 -9.36
CA MET A 40 1.32 9.22 -9.47
C MET A 40 2.13 9.56 -8.22
N THR A 41 1.84 10.69 -7.56
CA THR A 41 2.45 11.04 -6.27
C THR A 41 2.04 10.04 -5.18
N SER A 42 0.74 9.75 -5.07
CA SER A 42 0.20 8.84 -4.04
C SER A 42 0.68 7.39 -4.20
N GLN A 43 0.93 6.95 -5.43
CA GLN A 43 1.55 5.65 -5.74
C GLN A 43 3.01 5.63 -5.28
N LEU A 44 3.79 6.66 -5.63
CA LEU A 44 5.23 6.74 -5.29
C LEU A 44 5.45 6.82 -3.77
N GLU A 45 4.64 7.60 -3.05
CA GLU A 45 4.57 7.62 -1.58
C GLU A 45 4.36 6.21 -1.00
N SER A 46 3.52 5.41 -1.66
CA SER A 46 3.10 4.09 -1.17
C SER A 46 4.07 2.97 -1.54
N VAL A 47 4.89 3.14 -2.59
CA VAL A 47 6.04 2.27 -2.89
C VAL A 47 7.22 2.59 -1.95
N SER A 48 7.43 3.87 -1.59
CA SER A 48 8.41 4.23 -0.55
C SER A 48 8.02 3.62 0.80
N TRP A 49 6.76 3.82 1.23
CA TRP A 49 6.25 3.20 2.45
C TRP A 49 6.43 1.67 2.44
N LEU A 50 6.12 0.94 1.37
CA LEU A 50 6.38 -0.51 1.31
C LEU A 50 7.87 -0.85 1.48
N SER A 51 8.76 -0.09 0.85
CA SER A 51 10.22 -0.28 0.86
C SER A 51 10.88 0.02 2.21
N GLU A 52 10.15 0.69 3.10
CA GLU A 52 10.50 1.00 4.49
C GLU A 52 9.75 0.08 5.49
N ALA A 53 8.49 -0.25 5.19
CA ALA A 53 7.60 -1.04 6.02
C ALA A 53 7.89 -2.54 5.98
N VAL A 54 8.48 -3.05 4.90
CA VAL A 54 8.94 -4.43 4.79
C VAL A 54 10.43 -4.51 5.16
N PRO A 55 10.81 -5.13 6.30
CA PRO A 55 12.21 -5.28 6.67
C PRO A 55 12.96 -6.15 5.65
N ARG A 56 14.06 -5.64 5.09
CA ARG A 56 14.90 -6.34 4.10
C ARG A 56 15.69 -7.51 4.68
N SER A 57 15.67 -7.67 6.00
CA SER A 57 16.25 -8.78 6.75
C SER A 57 15.38 -9.09 7.96
N SER A 58 15.39 -10.35 8.38
CA SER A 58 14.36 -10.97 9.21
C SER A 58 14.29 -10.45 10.65
N SER A 59 13.60 -9.32 10.88
CA SER A 59 13.15 -8.88 12.22
C SER A 59 11.99 -9.73 12.78
N THR A 60 11.81 -10.94 12.26
CA THR A 60 10.83 -11.94 12.69
C THR A 60 11.30 -12.75 13.90
N SER A 61 12.47 -12.43 14.48
CA SER A 61 12.95 -12.97 15.76
C SER A 61 11.89 -12.91 16.87
N ASP A 62 11.09 -11.84 16.90
CA ASP A 62 10.01 -11.66 17.87
C ASP A 62 8.83 -12.62 17.63
N LEU A 63 8.58 -13.09 16.40
CA LEU A 63 7.53 -14.06 16.10
C LEU A 63 7.85 -15.43 16.71
N ALA A 64 9.13 -15.81 16.74
CA ALA A 64 9.56 -17.07 17.35
C ALA A 64 9.16 -17.17 18.83
N ARG A 65 9.08 -16.04 19.56
CA ARG A 65 8.54 -16.01 20.93
C ARG A 65 7.09 -16.49 20.99
N TYR A 66 6.23 -16.02 20.10
CA TYR A 66 4.81 -16.43 20.06
C TYR A 66 4.64 -17.84 19.50
N PHE A 67 5.40 -18.23 18.47
CA PHE A 67 5.34 -19.58 17.90
C PHE A 67 5.81 -20.65 18.91
N ASN A 68 6.85 -20.37 19.70
CA ASN A 68 7.33 -21.25 20.76
C ASN A 68 6.47 -21.22 22.03
N ALA A 69 5.61 -20.21 22.19
CA ALA A 69 4.63 -20.14 23.28
C ALA A 69 3.30 -20.85 22.95
N CYS A 70 3.14 -21.36 21.72
CA CYS A 70 1.98 -22.14 21.31
C CYS A 70 2.16 -23.63 21.67
N SER A 71 1.08 -24.25 22.14
CA SER A 71 1.01 -25.69 22.51
C SER A 71 1.53 -26.65 21.41
N ARG A 72 1.46 -26.25 20.13
CA ARG A 72 2.28 -26.77 19.02
C ARG A 72 2.76 -25.56 18.21
N SER A 73 4.05 -25.52 17.85
CA SER A 73 4.57 -24.43 17.01
C SER A 73 3.85 -24.43 15.63
N PRO A 74 3.21 -23.32 15.23
CA PRO A 74 2.47 -23.22 13.98
C PRO A 74 3.34 -22.82 12.80
N GLN A 75 4.65 -22.61 12.98
CA GLN A 75 5.54 -22.01 11.97
C GLN A 75 5.46 -22.72 10.60
N ASN A 76 5.69 -24.04 10.57
CA ASN A 76 5.70 -24.81 9.31
C ASN A 76 4.31 -24.81 8.63
N ASP A 77 3.24 -24.84 9.43
CA ASP A 77 1.86 -24.81 8.91
C ASP A 77 1.54 -23.44 8.30
N ILE A 78 2.07 -22.36 8.89
CA ILE A 78 1.98 -20.99 8.38
C ILE A 78 2.79 -20.82 7.09
N GLU A 79 4.03 -21.31 7.06
CA GLU A 79 4.91 -21.24 5.88
C GLU A 79 4.32 -22.01 4.69
N ALA A 80 3.85 -23.24 4.92
CA ALA A 80 3.19 -24.07 3.89
C ALA A 80 1.86 -23.46 3.41
N ARG A 81 1.10 -22.81 4.30
CA ARG A 81 -0.10 -22.03 3.95
C ARG A 81 0.27 -20.83 3.07
N LEU A 82 1.31 -20.08 3.43
CA LEU A 82 1.75 -18.91 2.67
C LEU A 82 2.20 -19.27 1.25
N SER A 83 3.03 -20.31 1.08
CA SER A 83 3.40 -20.81 -0.25
C SER A 83 2.16 -21.11 -1.07
N ARG A 84 1.27 -21.99 -0.57
CA ARG A 84 0.03 -22.40 -1.25
C ARG A 84 -0.83 -21.23 -1.72
N LEU A 85 -0.93 -20.16 -0.93
CA LEU A 85 -1.70 -18.96 -1.29
C LEU A 85 -0.97 -18.08 -2.31
N CYS A 86 0.34 -17.85 -2.16
CA CYS A 86 1.15 -17.12 -3.14
C CYS A 86 1.24 -17.86 -4.49
N ASP A 87 1.30 -19.19 -4.46
CA ASP A 87 1.35 -20.04 -5.66
C ASP A 87 0.03 -19.99 -6.44
N ARG A 88 -1.12 -19.92 -5.75
CA ARG A 88 -2.44 -19.66 -6.38
C ARG A 88 -2.51 -18.27 -7.00
N VAL A 89 -2.02 -17.23 -6.33
CA VAL A 89 -1.97 -15.87 -6.89
C VAL A 89 -1.05 -15.80 -8.12
N ARG A 90 0.08 -16.51 -8.10
CA ARG A 90 1.02 -16.59 -9.25
C ARG A 90 0.48 -17.43 -10.42
N SER A 91 -0.40 -18.40 -10.19
CA SER A 91 -0.95 -19.24 -11.27
C SER A 91 -2.08 -18.56 -12.04
N VAL A 92 -2.85 -17.68 -11.40
CA VAL A 92 -3.94 -16.92 -12.05
C VAL A 92 -3.50 -15.64 -12.75
N SER A 93 -2.28 -15.15 -12.50
CA SER A 93 -1.85 -13.82 -12.95
C SER A 93 -0.32 -13.67 -13.00
N SER A 94 0.18 -12.86 -13.94
CA SER A 94 1.62 -12.64 -14.18
C SER A 94 2.24 -11.66 -13.16
N ILE A 95 2.25 -12.04 -11.89
CA ILE A 95 2.75 -11.22 -10.79
C ILE A 95 4.28 -11.29 -10.69
N ALA A 96 4.93 -10.14 -10.53
CA ALA A 96 6.35 -10.08 -10.22
C ALA A 96 6.63 -10.69 -8.83
N ASN A 97 7.62 -11.58 -8.71
CA ASN A 97 7.94 -12.23 -7.44
C ASN A 97 8.23 -11.21 -6.31
N GLU A 98 8.86 -10.08 -6.62
CA GLU A 98 9.05 -8.93 -5.71
C GLU A 98 7.74 -8.51 -5.00
N GLN A 99 6.61 -8.47 -5.71
CA GLN A 99 5.31 -8.10 -5.11
C GLN A 99 4.80 -9.18 -4.15
N LEU A 100 5.05 -10.46 -4.44
CA LEU A 100 4.70 -11.57 -3.53
C LEU A 100 5.65 -11.62 -2.33
N GLU A 101 6.92 -11.28 -2.49
CA GLU A 101 7.91 -11.18 -1.41
C GLU A 101 7.60 -10.01 -0.47
N LEU A 102 7.30 -8.83 -1.01
CA LEU A 102 6.79 -7.69 -0.24
C LEU A 102 5.48 -8.02 0.49
N GLY A 103 4.56 -8.74 -0.16
CA GLY A 103 3.30 -9.18 0.44
C GLY A 103 3.51 -10.12 1.63
N GLN A 104 4.41 -11.09 1.51
CA GLN A 104 4.77 -12.02 2.60
C GLN A 104 5.51 -11.32 3.74
N GLY A 105 6.45 -10.41 3.43
CA GLY A 105 7.17 -9.63 4.43
C GLY A 105 6.25 -8.70 5.23
N LEU A 106 5.33 -8.01 4.56
CA LEU A 106 4.29 -7.19 5.20
C LEU A 106 3.34 -8.07 6.05
N TYR A 107 2.98 -9.26 5.56
CA TYR A 107 2.19 -10.23 6.33
C TYR A 107 2.87 -10.63 7.65
N TYR A 108 4.17 -10.96 7.66
CA TYR A 108 4.86 -11.34 8.90
C TYR A 108 4.99 -10.17 9.88
N LYS A 109 5.23 -8.95 9.38
CA LYS A 109 5.17 -7.73 10.21
C LYS A 109 3.80 -7.54 10.85
N MET A 110 2.73 -7.66 10.06
CA MET A 110 1.36 -7.42 10.54
C MET A 110 0.87 -8.52 11.49
N LEU A 111 1.26 -9.78 11.25
CA LEU A 111 1.06 -10.89 12.18
C LEU A 111 1.69 -10.60 13.54
N LEU A 112 2.94 -10.10 13.55
CA LEU A 112 3.64 -9.72 14.79
C LEU A 112 2.94 -8.55 15.49
N SER A 113 2.48 -7.54 14.75
CA SER A 113 1.75 -6.40 15.29
C SER A 113 0.44 -6.84 15.96
N PHE A 114 -0.30 -7.76 15.33
CA PHE A 114 -1.53 -8.34 15.87
C PHE A 114 -1.26 -9.18 17.13
N LEU A 115 -0.26 -10.06 17.12
CA LEU A 115 0.07 -10.89 18.29
C LEU A 115 0.53 -10.05 19.49
N LYS A 116 1.27 -8.95 19.25
CA LYS A 116 1.62 -7.96 20.29
C LYS A 116 0.38 -7.26 20.85
N ALA A 117 -0.59 -6.89 20.01
CA ALA A 117 -1.84 -6.30 20.46
C ALA A 117 -2.71 -7.29 21.27
N GLU A 118 -2.79 -8.55 20.82
CA GLU A 118 -3.53 -9.62 21.51
C GLU A 118 -2.89 -10.00 22.85
N GLU A 119 -1.55 -9.97 23.00
CA GLU A 119 -0.88 -10.15 24.29
C GLU A 119 -1.27 -9.04 25.28
N GLN A 120 -1.37 -7.79 24.82
CA GLN A 120 -1.84 -6.68 25.66
C GLN A 120 -3.34 -6.78 26.00
N ARG A 121 -4.16 -7.31 25.09
CA ARG A 121 -5.62 -7.44 25.27
C ARG A 121 -6.02 -8.63 26.14
N LEU A 122 -5.38 -9.79 25.97
CA LEU A 122 -5.74 -11.06 26.60
C LEU A 122 -4.80 -11.48 27.73
N ARG A 123 -3.64 -10.83 27.90
CA ARG A 123 -2.63 -11.12 28.94
C ARG A 123 -2.11 -12.57 28.91
N GLN A 124 -2.04 -13.15 27.72
CA GLN A 124 -1.48 -14.48 27.44
C GLN A 124 -0.57 -14.45 26.20
N THR A 125 0.19 -15.52 25.97
CA THR A 125 1.09 -15.67 24.82
C THR A 125 0.86 -16.92 23.96
N ASP A 126 0.07 -17.91 24.42
CA ASP A 126 -0.39 -18.98 23.55
C ASP A 126 -1.53 -18.45 22.67
N PHE A 127 -1.32 -18.49 21.36
CA PHE A 127 -2.29 -18.09 20.34
C PHE A 127 -2.60 -19.22 19.35
N SER A 128 -2.41 -20.48 19.75
CA SER A 128 -2.58 -21.68 18.90
C SER A 128 -3.89 -21.67 18.11
N THR A 129 -5.02 -21.34 18.75
CA THR A 129 -6.35 -21.30 18.10
C THR A 129 -6.46 -20.21 17.03
N LEU A 130 -5.78 -19.07 17.21
CA LEU A 130 -5.73 -17.99 16.22
C LEU A 130 -4.80 -18.37 15.06
N LEU A 131 -3.62 -18.93 15.37
CA LEU A 131 -2.60 -19.27 14.38
C LEU A 131 -2.93 -20.54 13.55
N ALA A 132 -3.80 -21.40 14.08
CA ALA A 132 -4.39 -22.50 13.31
C ALA A 132 -5.39 -22.01 12.24
N ASN A 133 -6.03 -20.86 12.43
CA ASN A 133 -7.20 -20.44 11.65
C ASN A 133 -6.87 -20.00 10.21
N ASP A 134 -7.18 -20.86 9.23
CA ASP A 134 -6.86 -20.63 7.82
C ASP A 134 -7.52 -19.36 7.23
N ALA A 135 -8.74 -19.03 7.67
CA ALA A 135 -9.44 -17.82 7.22
C ALA A 135 -8.80 -16.53 7.75
N PHE A 136 -8.32 -16.53 9.01
CA PHE A 136 -7.55 -15.40 9.57
C PHE A 136 -6.27 -15.15 8.75
N HIS A 137 -5.49 -16.20 8.51
CA HIS A 137 -4.23 -16.10 7.77
C HIS A 137 -4.44 -15.69 6.31
N THR A 138 -5.46 -16.26 5.64
CA THR A 138 -5.81 -15.90 4.27
C THR A 138 -6.30 -14.44 4.17
N SER A 139 -7.08 -13.98 5.15
CA SER A 139 -7.52 -12.57 5.23
C SER A 139 -6.36 -11.60 5.47
N LEU A 140 -5.42 -11.96 6.35
CA LEU A 140 -4.24 -11.13 6.61
C LEU A 140 -3.33 -11.03 5.38
N LEU A 141 -3.06 -12.14 4.69
CA LEU A 141 -2.29 -12.14 3.45
C LEU A 141 -3.02 -11.38 2.33
N ALA A 142 -4.34 -11.51 2.24
CA ALA A 142 -5.16 -10.73 1.31
C ALA A 142 -4.99 -9.22 1.55
N CYS A 143 -5.04 -8.73 2.81
CA CYS A 143 -4.82 -7.31 3.12
C CYS A 143 -3.42 -6.83 2.70
N CYS A 144 -2.39 -7.66 2.87
CA CYS A 144 -1.03 -7.34 2.47
C CYS A 144 -0.87 -7.26 0.94
N LEU A 145 -1.35 -8.27 0.22
CA LEU A 145 -1.30 -8.29 -1.25
C LEU A 145 -2.14 -7.17 -1.86
N GLU A 146 -3.33 -6.91 -1.32
CA GLU A 146 -4.20 -5.78 -1.69
C GLU A 146 -3.51 -4.42 -1.47
N SER A 147 -2.68 -4.29 -0.44
CA SER A 147 -1.85 -3.10 -0.20
C SER A 147 -0.72 -2.98 -1.23
N VAL A 148 0.02 -4.06 -1.50
CA VAL A 148 1.13 -4.07 -2.48
C VAL A 148 0.63 -3.80 -3.90
N PHE A 149 -0.39 -4.52 -4.35
CA PHE A 149 -0.92 -4.40 -5.71
C PHE A 149 -1.50 -3.01 -5.99
N ALA A 150 -2.00 -2.29 -4.99
CA ALA A 150 -2.42 -0.90 -5.19
C ALA A 150 -1.24 0.07 -5.31
N SER A 151 -0.19 -0.05 -4.48
CA SER A 151 1.01 0.79 -4.63
C SER A 151 1.66 0.64 -6.01
N TYR A 152 1.74 -0.58 -6.53
CA TYR A 152 2.27 -0.88 -7.87
C TYR A 152 1.23 -0.78 -9.00
N SER A 153 -0.04 -0.45 -8.68
CA SER A 153 -1.16 -0.35 -9.63
C SER A 153 -1.40 -1.61 -10.50
N THR A 154 -1.13 -2.80 -9.94
CA THR A 154 -1.19 -4.09 -10.64
C THR A 154 -2.62 -4.36 -11.18
N PRO A 155 -2.84 -4.36 -12.51
CA PRO A 155 -4.20 -4.45 -13.08
C PRO A 155 -4.87 -5.79 -12.77
N GLY A 156 -6.19 -5.77 -12.58
CA GLY A 156 -6.99 -6.98 -12.34
C GLY A 156 -6.80 -7.64 -10.97
N MET A 157 -5.83 -7.20 -10.15
CA MET A 157 -5.50 -7.87 -8.88
C MET A 157 -6.17 -7.29 -7.65
N LEU A 158 -6.73 -6.09 -7.73
CA LEU A 158 -7.35 -5.42 -6.58
C LEU A 158 -8.72 -6.03 -6.25
N PHE A 159 -9.23 -5.81 -5.03
CA PHE A 159 -10.59 -6.24 -4.66
C PHE A 159 -11.65 -5.82 -5.70
N PRO A 160 -12.58 -6.74 -6.07
CA PRO A 160 -12.84 -8.04 -5.43
C PRO A 160 -11.94 -9.21 -5.88
N ALA A 161 -11.08 -9.03 -6.88
CA ALA A 161 -10.39 -10.14 -7.54
C ALA A 161 -9.47 -10.95 -6.60
N ILE A 162 -8.71 -10.29 -5.72
CA ILE A 162 -7.85 -10.96 -4.73
C ILE A 162 -8.59 -11.92 -3.81
N LEU A 163 -9.87 -11.65 -3.48
CA LEU A 163 -10.66 -12.58 -2.66
C LEU A 163 -11.01 -13.84 -3.45
N ASN A 164 -11.39 -13.70 -4.71
CA ASN A 164 -11.70 -14.83 -5.60
C ASN A 164 -10.46 -15.71 -5.82
N TYR A 165 -9.29 -15.10 -6.06
CA TYR A 165 -8.02 -15.82 -6.24
C TYR A 165 -7.53 -16.56 -4.98
N LEU A 166 -7.99 -16.13 -3.81
CA LEU A 166 -7.69 -16.75 -2.52
C LEU A 166 -8.84 -17.65 -2.01
N GLU A 167 -9.97 -17.75 -2.72
CA GLU A 167 -11.24 -18.37 -2.28
C GLU A 167 -11.78 -17.83 -0.95
N LEU A 168 -11.42 -16.58 -0.62
CA LEU A 168 -11.73 -15.96 0.66
C LEU A 168 -13.12 -15.32 0.68
N GLN A 169 -13.92 -15.65 1.69
CA GLN A 169 -15.22 -15.03 1.90
C GLN A 169 -15.08 -13.56 2.35
N PRO A 170 -15.84 -12.61 1.75
CA PRO A 170 -15.78 -11.19 2.14
C PRO A 170 -16.05 -10.94 3.63
N PHE A 171 -16.88 -11.77 4.27
CA PHE A 171 -17.17 -11.71 5.70
C PHE A 171 -15.94 -12.01 6.56
N ASP A 172 -15.10 -12.98 6.17
CA ASP A 172 -13.87 -13.29 6.89
C ASP A 172 -12.78 -12.24 6.65
N PHE A 173 -12.71 -11.69 5.44
CA PHE A 173 -11.84 -10.56 5.13
C PHE A 173 -12.18 -9.33 5.98
N GLY A 174 -13.48 -8.96 6.07
CA GLY A 174 -13.95 -7.79 6.83
C GLY A 174 -13.53 -7.78 8.31
N LYS A 175 -13.43 -8.95 8.95
CA LYS A 175 -12.97 -9.12 10.35
C LYS A 175 -11.52 -8.66 10.57
N VAL A 176 -10.70 -8.65 9.52
CA VAL A 176 -9.26 -8.34 9.59
C VAL A 176 -8.95 -6.90 9.19
N ILE A 177 -9.74 -6.28 8.29
CA ILE A 177 -9.52 -4.92 7.76
C ILE A 177 -9.31 -3.89 8.87
N GLU A 178 -10.24 -3.80 9.82
CA GLU A 178 -10.21 -2.73 10.82
C GLU A 178 -8.97 -2.83 11.70
N SER A 179 -8.64 -4.06 12.13
CA SER A 179 -7.40 -4.38 12.84
C SER A 179 -6.16 -4.11 11.98
N PHE A 180 -6.20 -4.33 10.67
CA PHE A 180 -5.08 -4.05 9.76
C PHE A 180 -4.79 -2.55 9.68
N VAL A 181 -5.82 -1.75 9.41
CA VAL A 181 -5.72 -0.28 9.35
C VAL A 181 -5.33 0.32 10.72
N ARG A 182 -5.80 -0.27 11.82
CA ARG A 182 -5.49 0.16 13.19
C ARG A 182 -4.03 -0.09 13.59
N HIS A 183 -3.45 -1.23 13.18
CA HIS A 183 -2.11 -1.66 13.61
C HIS A 183 -0.97 -1.33 12.62
N GLU A 184 -1.28 -0.71 11.47
CA GLU A 184 -0.32 -0.04 10.60
C GLU A 184 -0.62 1.47 10.51
N PRO A 185 -0.22 2.28 11.50
CA PRO A 185 -0.53 3.70 11.53
C PRO A 185 0.06 4.47 10.33
N ASN A 186 1.16 3.98 9.77
CA ASN A 186 1.84 4.59 8.62
C ASN A 186 1.25 4.19 7.25
N LEU A 187 0.23 3.32 7.20
CA LEU A 187 -0.41 2.90 5.94
C LEU A 187 -0.89 4.13 5.14
N PRO A 188 -0.46 4.33 3.88
CA PRO A 188 -0.84 5.50 3.09
C PRO A 188 -2.35 5.76 3.05
N THR A 189 -2.75 7.02 3.16
CA THR A 189 -4.18 7.41 3.30
C THR A 189 -5.05 6.86 2.17
N HIS A 190 -4.52 6.80 0.94
CA HIS A 190 -5.25 6.26 -0.20
C HIS A 190 -5.52 4.74 -0.05
N LEU A 191 -4.60 3.97 0.54
CA LEU A 191 -4.79 2.56 0.89
C LEU A 191 -5.79 2.40 2.05
N LYS A 192 -5.69 3.23 3.11
CA LYS A 192 -6.67 3.24 4.21
C LYS A 192 -8.10 3.45 3.69
N VAL A 193 -8.32 4.50 2.89
CA VAL A 193 -9.63 4.79 2.28
C VAL A 193 -10.10 3.62 1.41
N ARG A 194 -9.21 3.04 0.61
CA ARG A 194 -9.55 1.90 -0.27
C ARG A 194 -9.91 0.64 0.52
N ALA A 195 -9.25 0.41 1.66
CA ALA A 195 -9.49 -0.71 2.57
C ALA A 195 -10.74 -0.53 3.44
N THR A 196 -11.18 0.68 3.75
CA THR A 196 -12.41 0.90 4.55
C THR A 196 -13.66 1.10 3.68
N VAL A 197 -13.59 1.95 2.65
CA VAL A 197 -14.79 2.43 1.90
C VAL A 197 -15.35 1.40 0.91
N ARG A 198 -14.64 0.29 0.64
CA ARG A 198 -15.14 -0.81 -0.22
C ARG A 198 -15.74 -1.99 0.56
N TYR A 199 -15.78 -1.92 1.88
CA TYR A 199 -16.01 -3.07 2.76
C TYR A 199 -16.93 -2.78 3.97
N MET A 200 -17.59 -1.62 3.94
CA MET A 200 -18.74 -1.23 4.76
C MET A 200 -19.90 -0.91 3.82
#